data_AF-A0AAV8WYH9-F1
#
_entry.id   AF-A0AAV8WYH9-F1
#
_cell.length_a   1.000
_cell.length_b   1.000
_cell.length_c   1.000
_cell.angle_alpha   90.00
_cell.angle_beta   90.00
_cell.angle_gamma   90.00
#
_symmetry.space_group_name_H-M   'P 1'
#
loop_
_entity.id
_entity.type
_entity.pdbx_description
1 polymer ?
#
loop_
_entity_poly.entity_id
_entity_poly.type
_entity_poly.pdbx_seq_one_letter_code
_entity_poly.pdbx_strand_id
1 'polypeptide(L)' 'MYNTSFEESVLNGRLEPVSTVHGFRAELGASGSFVPKHLVVPVTVFFYTLGDNDKVSSPYLVSF' A
#
# COMPACT_ATOMS: atom_id res chain seq x y z
N MET A 1 15.62 -9.94 -18.63
CA MET A 1 14.85 -8.79 -18.10
C MET A 1 14.78 -8.96 -16.60
N TYR A 2 15.34 -8.03 -15.83
CA TYR A 2 15.29 -8.10 -14.37
C TYR A 2 13.83 -8.02 -13.93
N ASN A 3 13.35 -9.05 -13.22
CA ASN A 3 12.02 -9.07 -12.64
C ASN A 3 11.99 -8.02 -11.53
N THR A 4 11.36 -6.87 -11.79
CA THR A 4 11.27 -5.75 -10.84
C THR A 4 10.23 -6.11 -9.78
N SER A 5 10.48 -5.81 -8.51
CA SER A 5 9.49 -6.07 -7.45
C SER A 5 8.23 -5.21 -7.65
N PHE A 6 7.10 -5.63 -7.06
CA PHE A 6 5.87 -4.83 -7.06
C PHE A 6 6.12 -3.44 -6.47
N GLU A 7 6.74 -3.38 -5.28
CA GLU A 7 7.04 -2.14 -4.59
C GLU A 7 7.91 -1.20 -5.44
N GLU A 8 9.00 -1.70 -6.01
CA GLU A 8 9.87 -0.91 -6.89
C GLU A 8 9.13 -0.45 -8.16
N SER A 9 8.25 -1.29 -8.71
CA SER A 9 7.44 -0.92 -9.88
C SER A 9 6.45 0.19 -9.57
N VAL A 10 5.82 0.16 -8.39
CA VAL A 10 4.91 1.23 -7.95
C VAL A 10 5.67 2.51 -7.62
N LEU A 11 6.78 2.43 -6.88
CA LEU A 11 7.59 3.61 -6.52
C LEU A 11 8.17 4.32 -7.74
N ASN A 12 8.47 3.58 -8.81
CA ASN A 12 8.95 4.14 -10.06
C ASN A 12 7.82 4.56 -11.02
N GLY A 13 6.55 4.52 -10.60
CA GLY A 13 5.41 4.91 -11.44
C GLY A 13 5.21 4.02 -12.67
N ARG A 14 5.66 2.76 -12.62
CA ARG A 14 5.51 1.80 -13.73
C ARG A 14 4.17 1.05 -13.68
N LEU A 15 3.43 1.18 -12.59
CA LEU A 15 2.12 0.57 -12.38
C LEU A 15 1.10 1.64 -12.04
N GLU A 16 0.02 1.67 -12.79
CA GLU A 16 -1.15 2.50 -12.52
C GLU A 16 -2.15 1.72 -11.65
N PRO A 17 -2.74 2.34 -10.62
CA PRO A 17 -3.75 1.69 -9.80
C PRO A 17 -5.05 1.53 -10.59
N VAL A 18 -5.76 0.43 -10.36
CA VAL A 18 -7.11 0.19 -10.89
C VAL A 18 -8.15 1.03 -10.16
N SER A 19 -7.92 1.28 -8.87
CA SER A 19 -8.79 2.11 -8.05
C SER A 19 -8.02 2.81 -6.95
N THR A 20 -8.45 4.04 -6.65
CA THR A 20 -7.98 4.85 -5.53
C THR A 20 -9.16 5.12 -4.60
N VAL A 21 -9.00 4.81 -3.31
CA VAL A 21 -10.05 4.99 -2.31
C VAL A 21 -9.57 5.93 -1.20
N HIS A 22 -10.42 6.91 -0.88
CA HIS A 22 -10.20 7.89 0.17
C HIS A 22 -11.09 7.61 1.40
N GLY A 23 -10.80 8.30 2.51
CA GLY A 23 -11.60 8.24 3.72
C GLY A 23 -11.14 7.18 4.74
N PHE A 24 -10.14 6.38 4.39
CA PHE A 24 -9.46 5.51 5.34
C PHE A 24 -8.52 6.29 6.25
N ARG A 25 -8.33 5.76 7.46
CA ARG A 25 -7.34 6.23 8.42
C ARG A 25 -6.50 5.04 8.86
N ALA A 26 -5.20 5.24 8.98
CA ALA A 26 -4.28 4.23 9.47
C ALA A 26 -3.83 4.58 10.89
N GLU A 27 -3.74 3.56 11.73
CA GLU A 27 -3.26 3.67 13.10
C GLU A 27 -1.80 3.22 13.15
N LEU A 28 -0.93 4.15 13.53
CA LEU A 28 0.51 3.95 13.68
C LEU A 28 0.83 3.78 15.16
N GLY A 29 1.12 2.55 15.57
CA GLY A 29 1.60 2.20 16.90
C GLY A 29 3.10 1.89 16.90
N ALA A 30 3.74 2.03 18.05
CA ALA A 30 5.08 1.53 18.29
C ALA A 30 5.05 0.60 19.51
N SER A 31 5.65 -0.59 19.36
CA SER A 31 5.75 -1.60 20.41
C SER A 31 7.19 -1.67 20.95
N GLY A 32 7.35 -2.00 22.23
CA GLY A 32 8.65 -2.18 22.87
C GLY A 32 8.71 -1.49 24.24
N SER A 33 9.92 -1.12 24.68
CA SER A 33 10.14 -0.37 25.94
C SER A 33 9.48 1.02 25.94
N PHE A 34 9.31 1.62 24.76
CA PHE A 34 8.64 2.90 24.57
C PHE A 34 7.33 2.68 23.81
N VAL A 35 6.20 3.01 24.45
CA VAL A 35 4.86 2.89 23.87
C VAL A 35 4.21 4.28 23.84
N PRO A 36 4.49 5.10 22.80
CA PRO A 36 3.85 6.39 22.63
C PRO A 36 2.36 6.22 22.31
N LYS A 37 1.57 7.30 22.45
CA LYS A 37 0.19 7.32 21.97
C LYS A 37 0.16 7.00 20.47
N HIS A 38 -0.76 6.13 20.07
CA HIS A 38 -0.94 5.79 18.67
C HIS A 38 -1.34 7.02 17.86
N LEU A 39 -0.78 7.14 16.66
CA LEU A 39 -1.04 8.23 15.75
C LEU A 39 -2.04 7.76 14.68
N VAL A 40 -3.15 8.49 14.52
CA VAL A 40 -4.18 8.16 13.53
C VAL A 40 -4.19 9.19 12.41
N VAL A 41 -3.71 8.80 11.24
CA VAL A 41 -3.50 9.68 10.08
C VAL A 41 -4.39 9.29 8.91
N PRO A 42 -4.88 10.27 8.12
CA PRO A 42 -5.58 9.97 6.87
C PRO A 42 -4.64 9.26 5.89
N VAL A 43 -5.17 8.36 5.08
CA VAL A 43 -4.40 7.66 4.06
C VAL A 43 -5.15 7.58 2.74
N THR A 44 -4.39 7.45 1.66
CA THR A 44 -4.92 7.07 0.35
C THR A 44 -4.60 5.60 0.09
N VAL A 45 -5.61 4.83 -0.30
CA VAL A 45 -5.48 3.39 -0.59
C VAL A 45 -5.54 3.16 -2.08
N PHE A 46 -4.55 2.44 -2.61
CA PHE A 46 -4.45 2.08 -4.01
C PHE A 46 -4.61 0.57 -4.19
N PHE A 47 -5.43 0.18 -5.16
CA PHE A 47 -5.63 -1.22 -5.56
C PHE A 47 -5.01 -1.46 -6.92
N TYR A 48 -4.20 -2.53 -7.03
CA TYR A 48 -3.57 -2.95 -8.27
C TYR A 48 -4.01 -4.36 -8.65
N THR A 49 -3.95 -4.66 -9.95
CA THR A 49 -4.12 -6.00 -10.51
C THR A 49 -2.80 -6.43 -11.15
N LEU A 50 -2.27 -7.59 -10.76
CA LEU A 50 -1.01 -8.11 -11.31
C LEU A 50 -1.30 -9.30 -12.23
N GLY A 51 -1.34 -9.05 -13.53
CA GLY A 51 -1.53 -10.06 -14.58
C GLY A 51 -2.95 -10.61 -14.71
N ASP A 52 -3.18 -11.47 -15.71
CA ASP A 52 -4.49 -12.01 -16.11
C ASP A 52 -5.04 -13.13 -15.20
N ASN A 53 -4.43 -13.38 -14.03
CA ASN A 53 -4.89 -14.43 -13.13
C ASN A 53 -5.58 -13.82 -11.91
N ASP A 54 -6.90 -13.99 -11.84
CA ASP A 54 -7.81 -13.71 -10.71
C ASP A 54 -7.43 -14.41 -9.36
N LYS A 55 -6.20 -14.93 -9.25
CA LYS A 55 -5.69 -15.69 -8.09
C LYS A 55 -4.59 -14.99 -7.32
N VAL A 56 -4.16 -13.80 -7.73
CA VAL A 56 -3.22 -13.00 -6.95
C VAL A 56 -4.03 -12.00 -6.14
N SER A 57 -4.08 -12.18 -4.81
CA SER A 57 -4.66 -11.22 -3.88
C SER A 57 -4.23 -9.81 -4.27
N SER A 58 -5.17 -8.94 -4.61
CA SER A 58 -4.89 -7.57 -5.06
C SER A 58 -3.93 -6.90 -4.09
N PRO A 59 -2.69 -6.56 -4.49
CA PRO A 59 -1.77 -5.90 -3.59
C PRO A 59 -2.31 -4.50 -3.30
N TYR A 60 -2.45 -4.20 -2.01
CA TYR A 60 -2.86 -2.89 -1.52
C TYR A 60 -1.62 -2.07 -1.15
N LEU A 61 -1.59 -0.81 -1.58
CA LEU A 61 -0.60 0.15 -1.12
C LEU A 61 -1.31 1.26 -0.34
N VAL A 62 -0.75 1.63 0.81
CA VAL A 62 -1.22 2.71 1.67
C VAL A 62 -0.17 3.81 1.67
N SER A 63 -0.59 5.03 1.35
CA SER A 63 0.26 6.23 1.40
C SER A 63 -0.31 7.24 2.39
N PHE A 64 0.58 7.84 3.20
CA PHE A 64 0.27 8.81 4.26
C PHE A 64 0.51 10.24 3.79
#